data_AF-A0A8S9NSC2-F1
#
_entry.id   AF-A0A8S9NSC2-F1
#
_cell.length_a   1.000
_cell.length_b   1.000
_cell.length_c   1.000
_cell.angle_alpha   90.00
_cell.angle_beta   90.00
_cell.angle_gamma   90.00
#
_symmetry.space_group_name_H-M   'P 1'
#
loop_
_entity.id
_entity.type
_entity.pdbx_description
1 polymer ?
#
loop_
_entity_poly.entity_id
_entity_poly.type
_entity_poly.pdbx_seq_one_letter_code
_entity_poly.pdbx_strand_id
1 'polypeptide(L)'
;MNPGSVVNPYLFDIDFPRGHVGIKGFDAEVVDQGGNPVPLHETYLHHWLVQPYYVRKGFNLSQRDMPRNHGFSRHLGSSPDYILVRNGGLCRNNARHFFGLGSETRKTSTRVPDPYAIEIDNPEETPDGYEFKWLLDIHAIDTRGGLLCCYDKTQCLVRNGFDNVEETTRSLYLKYAVRWVDWDSSVVPSKLEYEVKACKPNGDRCVDVKKKSLMMPFNGYIVYGAAHEHAGGIGAALYREDGEGICTSMPKYGNGDEPGKEAGYIVGMSSCYPEPVKVSSGETLTLEFNYSSAVGHTGVMRLFYILVAQQLPEPESSLPALFQAHEKDVSFLSFLAATVVVAVVVLIADVVYRRQNREDGYQSLST
;
A
#
# COMPACT_ATOMS: atom_id res chain seq x y z
N MET A 1 16.66 -11.25 14.51
CA MET A 1 17.22 -9.88 14.42
C MET A 1 17.96 -9.51 15.70
N ASN A 2 19.01 -8.70 15.57
CA ASN A 2 19.85 -8.15 16.64
C ASN A 2 19.72 -6.62 16.71
N PRO A 3 20.05 -5.94 17.83
CA PRO A 3 20.14 -4.48 17.87
C PRO A 3 20.99 -3.91 16.72
N GLY A 4 20.50 -2.87 16.05
CA GLY A 4 21.15 -2.24 14.90
C GLY A 4 21.19 -3.06 13.61
N SER A 5 20.59 -4.26 13.56
CA SER A 5 20.57 -5.08 12.33
C SER A 5 19.49 -4.66 11.34
N VAL A 6 19.83 -4.66 10.06
CA VAL A 6 18.88 -4.42 8.95
C VAL A 6 18.63 -5.72 8.20
N VAL A 7 17.37 -5.99 7.87
CA VAL A 7 16.97 -7.13 7.03
C VAL A 7 16.36 -6.62 5.72
N ASN A 8 16.58 -7.37 4.64
CA ASN A 8 15.97 -7.16 3.32
C ASN A 8 15.87 -8.50 2.53
N PRO A 9 15.27 -9.57 3.09
CA PRO A 9 15.17 -10.85 2.39
C PRO A 9 14.09 -10.83 1.31
N TYR A 10 14.43 -11.28 0.11
CA TYR A 10 13.43 -11.68 -0.88
C TYR A 10 12.94 -13.10 -0.55
N LEU A 11 11.68 -13.25 -0.18
CA LEU A 11 11.00 -14.52 0.02
C LEU A 11 10.26 -14.90 -1.26
N PHE A 12 10.53 -16.10 -1.76
CA PHE A 12 10.05 -16.60 -3.05
C PHE A 12 8.97 -17.66 -2.86
N ASP A 13 8.02 -17.70 -3.78
CA ASP A 13 6.93 -18.69 -3.82
C ASP A 13 6.07 -18.73 -2.53
N ILE A 14 5.87 -17.57 -1.89
CA ILE A 14 5.13 -17.48 -0.62
C ILE A 14 3.69 -17.98 -0.76
N ASP A 15 3.12 -18.45 0.35
CA ASP A 15 1.71 -18.84 0.42
C ASP A 15 0.83 -17.59 0.44
N PHE A 16 0.05 -17.45 -0.62
CA PHE A 16 -0.72 -16.26 -0.99
C PHE A 16 -1.65 -16.62 -2.17
N PRO A 17 -2.82 -15.96 -2.34
CA PRO A 17 -3.86 -16.36 -3.31
C PRO A 17 -3.36 -16.55 -4.75
N ARG A 18 -3.82 -17.62 -5.42
CA ARG A 18 -3.41 -18.02 -6.79
C ARG A 18 -4.63 -18.38 -7.65
N GLY A 19 -4.45 -18.39 -8.97
CA GLY A 19 -5.56 -18.41 -9.92
C GLY A 19 -6.15 -17.02 -10.12
N HIS A 20 -7.03 -16.89 -11.11
CA HIS A 20 -7.57 -15.60 -11.56
C HIS A 20 -8.46 -14.98 -10.47
N VAL A 21 -7.92 -14.00 -9.72
CA VAL A 21 -8.57 -13.42 -8.54
C VAL A 21 -8.50 -11.89 -8.50
N GLY A 22 -9.45 -11.28 -7.79
CA GLY A 22 -9.47 -9.84 -7.50
C GLY A 22 -9.09 -9.56 -6.05
N ILE A 23 -7.94 -8.93 -5.81
CA ILE A 23 -7.52 -8.55 -4.45
C ILE A 23 -8.31 -7.32 -3.99
N LYS A 24 -8.97 -7.45 -2.82
CA LYS A 24 -9.86 -6.44 -2.20
C LYS A 24 -9.20 -5.64 -1.09
N GLY A 25 -8.08 -6.10 -0.56
CA GLY A 25 -7.29 -5.38 0.45
C GLY A 25 -6.26 -6.30 1.09
N PHE A 26 -5.25 -5.70 1.70
CA PHE A 26 -4.12 -6.44 2.28
C PHE A 26 -3.57 -5.69 3.49
N ASP A 27 -3.66 -6.31 4.67
CA ASP A 27 -3.21 -5.77 5.94
C ASP A 27 -1.95 -6.54 6.38
N ALA A 28 -0.92 -5.87 6.92
CA ALA A 28 0.28 -6.53 7.45
C ALA A 28 0.85 -5.84 8.69
N GLU A 29 1.57 -6.59 9.52
CA GLU A 29 2.07 -6.19 10.84
C GLU A 29 3.38 -6.92 11.18
N VAL A 30 4.33 -6.27 11.86
CA VAL A 30 5.54 -6.92 12.37
C VAL A 30 5.30 -7.35 13.81
N VAL A 31 5.38 -8.66 14.05
CA VAL A 31 5.07 -9.28 15.33
C VAL A 31 6.25 -10.07 15.91
N ASP A 32 6.23 -10.25 17.23
CA ASP A 32 7.11 -11.17 17.96
C ASP A 32 6.71 -12.65 17.76
N GLN A 33 7.42 -13.55 18.44
CA GLN A 33 7.13 -14.99 18.45
C GLN A 33 5.78 -15.35 19.10
N GLY A 34 5.22 -14.49 19.95
CA GLY A 34 3.87 -14.64 20.50
C GLY A 34 2.76 -14.13 19.57
N GLY A 35 3.12 -13.45 18.48
CA GLY A 35 2.17 -12.79 17.57
C GLY A 35 1.73 -11.40 18.03
N ASN A 36 2.44 -10.79 18.99
CA ASN A 36 2.20 -9.43 19.49
C ASN A 36 2.88 -8.38 18.57
N PRO A 37 2.24 -7.27 18.21
CA PRO A 37 2.86 -6.18 17.45
C PRO A 37 4.09 -5.57 18.14
N VAL A 38 5.14 -5.27 17.37
CA VAL A 38 6.41 -4.71 17.86
C VAL A 38 6.45 -3.18 17.73
N PRO A 39 6.92 -2.39 18.71
CA PRO A 39 6.99 -0.94 18.58
C PRO A 39 7.94 -0.47 17.46
N LEU A 40 7.54 0.55 16.70
CA LEU A 40 8.34 1.16 15.62
C LEU A 40 9.64 1.80 16.09
N HIS A 41 9.72 2.16 17.38
CA HIS A 41 10.94 2.65 18.00
C HIS A 41 11.92 1.53 18.38
N GLU A 42 11.49 0.26 18.33
CA GLU A 42 12.34 -0.92 18.46
C GLU A 42 12.60 -1.64 17.12
N THR A 43 11.63 -1.65 16.20
CA THR A 43 11.80 -2.19 14.84
C THR A 43 11.04 -1.32 13.84
N TYR A 44 11.79 -0.51 13.08
CA TYR A 44 11.22 0.31 12.03
C TYR A 44 11.00 -0.52 10.76
N LEU A 45 9.73 -0.79 10.44
CA LEU A 45 9.32 -1.34 9.16
C LEU A 45 9.38 -0.23 8.09
N HIS A 46 10.42 -0.26 7.25
CA HIS A 46 10.57 0.72 6.16
C HIS A 46 9.64 0.38 5.00
N HIS A 47 9.56 -0.89 4.59
CA HIS A 47 8.46 -1.41 3.78
C HIS A 47 8.40 -2.93 3.83
N TRP A 48 7.20 -3.46 3.59
CA TRP A 48 7.01 -4.78 3.01
C TRP A 48 6.47 -4.61 1.57
N LEU A 49 6.88 -5.46 0.63
CA LEU A 49 6.51 -5.36 -0.78
C LEU A 49 6.20 -6.75 -1.35
N VAL A 50 4.92 -7.06 -1.58
CA VAL A 50 4.48 -8.25 -2.31
C VAL A 50 4.29 -7.92 -3.79
N GLN A 51 5.02 -8.62 -4.66
CA GLN A 51 4.91 -8.49 -6.12
C GLN A 51 4.75 -9.88 -6.77
N PRO A 52 3.84 -10.05 -7.74
CA PRO A 52 3.77 -11.30 -8.50
C PRO A 52 4.86 -11.40 -9.56
N TYR A 53 5.30 -12.61 -9.88
CA TYR A 53 6.24 -12.91 -10.96
C TYR A 53 5.91 -14.23 -11.65
N TYR A 54 6.18 -14.30 -12.94
CA TYR A 54 6.25 -15.55 -13.69
C TYR A 54 7.67 -16.10 -13.62
N VAL A 55 7.84 -17.40 -13.40
CA VAL A 55 9.14 -18.10 -13.47
C VAL A 55 9.07 -19.27 -14.44
N ARG A 56 10.16 -19.57 -15.16
CA ARG A 56 10.23 -20.74 -16.04
C ARG A 56 10.01 -22.00 -15.20
N LYS A 57 9.12 -22.90 -15.63
CA LYS A 57 8.85 -24.17 -14.94
C LYS A 57 10.15 -24.96 -14.72
N GLY A 58 10.41 -25.32 -13.47
CA GLY A 58 11.63 -26.01 -13.04
C GLY A 58 12.85 -25.10 -12.75
N PHE A 59 12.72 -23.78 -12.86
CA PHE A 59 13.74 -22.83 -12.41
C PHE A 59 13.43 -22.31 -10.99
N ASN A 60 14.42 -22.35 -10.10
CA ASN A 60 14.29 -21.86 -8.73
C ASN A 60 15.00 -20.50 -8.59
N LEU A 61 14.24 -19.45 -8.26
CA LEU A 61 14.77 -18.11 -8.00
C LEU A 61 15.61 -18.08 -6.71
N SER A 62 16.67 -17.27 -6.68
CA SER A 62 17.50 -17.06 -5.49
C SER A 62 17.73 -15.58 -5.20
N GLN A 63 18.20 -15.29 -3.98
CA GLN A 63 18.64 -13.95 -3.55
C GLN A 63 19.66 -13.30 -4.50
N ARG A 64 20.42 -14.11 -5.26
CA ARG A 64 21.48 -13.64 -6.17
C ARG A 64 20.95 -13.12 -7.51
N ASP A 65 19.76 -13.59 -7.91
CA ASP A 65 19.11 -13.23 -9.17
C ASP A 65 18.31 -11.93 -9.06
N MET A 66 18.11 -11.45 -7.83
CA MET A 66 17.32 -10.27 -7.50
C MET A 66 18.15 -8.98 -7.50
N PRO A 67 17.56 -7.83 -7.87
CA PRO A 67 18.28 -6.57 -7.93
C PRO A 67 18.49 -6.00 -6.53
N ARG A 68 19.74 -5.64 -6.19
CA ARG A 68 20.07 -5.01 -4.90
C ARG A 68 19.33 -3.69 -4.62
N ASN A 69 18.81 -3.03 -5.66
CA ASN A 69 18.10 -1.75 -5.56
C ASN A 69 16.57 -1.92 -5.57
N HIS A 70 16.07 -2.83 -4.72
CA HIS A 70 14.66 -2.97 -4.30
C HIS A 70 13.60 -2.96 -5.43
N GLY A 71 13.92 -3.47 -6.63
CA GLY A 71 12.96 -3.51 -7.75
C GLY A 71 12.61 -2.18 -8.44
N PHE A 72 13.10 -1.02 -7.99
CA PHE A 72 12.74 0.31 -8.52
C PHE A 72 13.60 0.79 -9.71
N SER A 73 14.70 0.09 -10.04
CA SER A 73 15.54 0.47 -11.20
C SER A 73 14.75 0.39 -12.51
N ARG A 74 14.86 1.43 -13.36
CA ARG A 74 14.34 1.44 -14.74
C ARG A 74 14.85 0.29 -15.60
N HIS A 75 15.99 -0.29 -15.22
CA HIS A 75 16.55 -1.51 -15.78
C HIS A 75 16.69 -2.54 -14.66
N LEU A 76 15.68 -3.40 -14.50
CA LEU A 76 15.93 -4.77 -14.08
C LEU A 76 16.36 -5.54 -15.32
N GLY A 77 17.35 -6.41 -15.19
CA GLY A 77 17.76 -7.29 -16.27
C GLY A 77 16.60 -8.20 -16.67
N SER A 78 16.31 -8.25 -17.97
CA SER A 78 15.38 -9.23 -18.53
C SER A 78 16.04 -10.61 -18.43
N SER A 79 15.72 -11.38 -17.39
CA SER A 79 16.08 -12.78 -17.32
C SER A 79 15.18 -13.58 -18.28
N PRO A 80 15.71 -14.55 -19.03
CA PRO A 80 14.88 -15.50 -19.78
C PRO A 80 14.24 -16.56 -18.87
N ASP A 81 14.50 -16.51 -17.56
CA ASP A 81 14.04 -17.49 -16.56
C ASP A 81 13.00 -16.91 -15.59
N TYR A 82 12.88 -15.57 -15.48
CA TYR A 82 11.82 -14.93 -14.69
C TYR A 82 11.37 -13.57 -15.26
N ILE A 83 10.08 -13.28 -15.10
CA ILE A 83 9.42 -12.05 -15.56
C ILE A 83 8.58 -11.51 -14.40
N LEU A 84 8.98 -10.36 -13.83
CA LEU A 84 8.12 -9.69 -12.83
C LEU A 84 6.82 -9.19 -13.48
N VAL A 85 5.68 -9.48 -12.87
CA VAL A 85 4.36 -9.05 -13.36
C VAL A 85 4.25 -7.53 -13.27
N ARG A 86 3.59 -6.95 -14.28
CA ARG A 86 3.48 -5.51 -14.50
C ARG A 86 2.07 -5.02 -14.12
N ASN A 87 1.36 -4.25 -14.96
CA ASN A 87 -0.08 -4.05 -14.81
C ASN A 87 -0.71 -4.58 -16.08
N GLY A 88 -1.63 -5.53 -15.92
CA GLY A 88 -2.67 -5.76 -16.89
C GLY A 88 -3.58 -4.53 -17.04
N GLY A 89 -4.52 -4.62 -17.98
CA GLY A 89 -5.45 -3.55 -18.29
C GLY A 89 -4.78 -2.24 -18.74
N LEU A 90 -5.34 -1.12 -18.31
CA LEU A 90 -5.11 0.20 -18.90
C LEU A 90 -3.66 0.68 -19.00
N CYS A 91 -2.77 0.30 -18.08
CA CYS A 91 -1.37 0.75 -18.14
C CYS A 91 -0.56 0.09 -19.27
N ARG A 92 -1.11 -0.92 -19.98
CA ARG A 92 -0.43 -1.67 -21.05
C ARG A 92 0.98 -2.11 -20.65
N ASN A 93 1.12 -2.75 -19.48
CA ASN A 93 2.40 -3.23 -18.96
C ASN A 93 3.51 -2.18 -18.70
N ASN A 94 3.21 -0.88 -18.72
CA ASN A 94 4.19 0.19 -18.48
C ASN A 94 4.51 0.49 -17.00
N ALA A 95 3.74 -0.06 -16.05
CA ALA A 95 3.92 0.18 -14.61
C ALA A 95 3.81 -1.13 -13.81
N ARG A 96 4.52 -1.24 -12.67
CA ARG A 96 4.63 -2.46 -11.84
C ARG A 96 3.70 -2.43 -10.64
N HIS A 97 3.04 -3.53 -10.30
CA HIS A 97 2.31 -3.57 -9.02
C HIS A 97 3.25 -4.07 -7.93
N PHE A 98 3.12 -3.48 -6.76
CA PHE A 98 3.37 -4.17 -5.52
C PHE A 98 2.26 -3.77 -4.55
N PHE A 99 1.80 -4.73 -3.78
CA PHE A 99 1.07 -4.44 -2.54
C PHE A 99 2.13 -4.20 -1.47
N GLY A 100 2.08 -3.08 -0.75
CA GLY A 100 3.12 -2.78 0.21
C GLY A 100 2.90 -1.45 0.91
N LEU A 101 3.37 -1.37 2.15
CA LEU A 101 3.35 -0.16 2.97
C LEU A 101 4.54 -0.22 3.94
N GLY A 102 4.87 0.92 4.55
CA GLY A 102 5.83 1.02 5.64
C GLY A 102 5.14 0.96 7.00
N SER A 103 5.75 1.63 7.97
CA SER A 103 5.26 1.82 9.35
C SER A 103 3.79 2.29 9.46
N GLU A 104 3.29 3.01 8.45
CA GLU A 104 1.93 3.53 8.36
C GLU A 104 0.89 2.49 7.94
N THR A 105 1.28 1.25 7.67
CA THR A 105 0.36 0.15 7.33
C THR A 105 -0.79 -0.01 8.34
N ARG A 106 -0.52 0.21 9.64
CA ARG A 106 -1.41 -0.07 10.78
C ARG A 106 -2.73 0.67 10.81
N LYS A 107 -2.82 1.87 10.22
CA LYS A 107 -4.06 2.68 10.18
C LYS A 107 -4.32 3.29 8.80
N THR A 108 -3.71 2.75 7.75
CA THR A 108 -4.01 3.09 6.35
C THR A 108 -4.97 2.05 5.79
N SER A 109 -6.08 2.47 5.18
CA SER A 109 -7.04 1.52 4.61
C SER A 109 -6.56 1.09 3.23
N THR A 110 -6.06 -0.13 3.09
CA THR A 110 -5.73 -0.74 1.79
C THR A 110 -6.95 -1.34 1.08
N ARG A 111 -8.16 -1.20 1.66
CA ARG A 111 -9.41 -1.70 1.08
C ARG A 111 -9.68 -1.01 -0.27
N VAL A 112 -9.72 -1.81 -1.32
CA VAL A 112 -10.27 -1.43 -2.63
C VAL A 112 -11.80 -1.29 -2.49
N PRO A 113 -12.40 -0.15 -2.87
CA PRO A 113 -13.85 0.03 -2.76
C PRO A 113 -14.61 -0.90 -3.70
N ASP A 114 -15.81 -1.30 -3.32
CA ASP A 114 -16.69 -2.10 -4.16
C ASP A 114 -17.21 -1.27 -5.38
N PRO A 115 -17.40 -1.90 -6.55
CA PRO A 115 -17.14 -3.32 -6.87
C PRO A 115 -15.67 -3.63 -7.23
N TYR A 116 -14.82 -2.62 -7.37
CA TYR A 116 -13.44 -2.76 -7.87
C TYR A 116 -12.54 -3.67 -7.01
N ALA A 117 -11.51 -4.25 -7.63
CA ALA A 117 -10.46 -5.07 -7.03
C ALA A 117 -9.24 -5.07 -7.96
N ILE A 118 -8.09 -5.54 -7.48
CA ILE A 118 -6.86 -5.59 -8.28
C ILE A 118 -6.73 -6.96 -8.93
N GLU A 119 -6.71 -7.00 -10.27
CA GLU A 119 -6.57 -8.23 -11.05
C GLU A 119 -5.22 -8.92 -10.84
N ILE A 120 -5.26 -10.24 -10.67
CA ILE A 120 -4.11 -11.10 -10.42
C ILE A 120 -4.26 -12.44 -11.17
N ASP A 121 -3.13 -12.97 -11.65
CA ASP A 121 -2.97 -14.30 -12.26
C ASP A 121 -4.00 -14.58 -13.38
N ASN A 122 -4.14 -13.62 -14.30
CA ASN A 122 -4.94 -13.79 -15.51
C ASN A 122 -4.26 -14.82 -16.44
N PRO A 123 -4.93 -15.93 -16.80
CA PRO A 123 -4.33 -16.97 -17.64
C PRO A 123 -3.89 -16.50 -19.03
N GLU A 124 -4.54 -15.46 -19.59
CA GLU A 124 -4.18 -14.89 -20.90
C GLU A 124 -2.91 -14.04 -20.86
N GLU A 125 -2.49 -13.55 -19.67
CA GLU A 125 -1.22 -12.82 -19.49
C GLU A 125 -0.04 -13.74 -19.09
N THR A 126 -0.27 -15.04 -18.87
CA THR A 126 0.78 -15.99 -18.42
C THR A 126 1.56 -16.58 -19.60
N PRO A 127 2.89 -16.38 -19.71
CA PRO A 127 3.66 -16.86 -20.86
C PRO A 127 3.86 -18.38 -20.90
N ASP A 128 3.87 -18.95 -22.10
CA ASP A 128 4.12 -20.38 -22.34
C ASP A 128 5.40 -20.90 -21.66
N GLY A 129 5.25 -21.98 -20.89
CA GLY A 129 6.36 -22.60 -20.15
C GLY A 129 6.71 -21.95 -18.81
N TYR A 130 5.98 -20.89 -18.39
CA TYR A 130 6.13 -20.27 -17.08
C TYR A 130 5.02 -20.71 -16.10
N GLU A 131 5.23 -20.42 -14.82
CA GLU A 131 4.28 -20.56 -13.72
C GLU A 131 4.25 -19.29 -12.86
N PHE A 132 3.08 -18.91 -12.35
CA PHE A 132 2.86 -17.71 -11.53
C PHE A 132 3.22 -17.96 -10.06
N LYS A 133 3.95 -17.01 -9.46
CA LYS A 133 4.45 -17.06 -8.08
C LYS A 133 4.47 -15.68 -7.43
N TRP A 134 4.56 -15.69 -6.10
CA TRP A 134 4.62 -14.49 -5.27
C TRP A 134 6.01 -14.24 -4.69
N LEU A 135 6.49 -13.02 -4.86
CA LEU A 135 7.66 -12.47 -4.20
C LEU A 135 7.20 -11.60 -3.03
N LEU A 136 7.89 -11.69 -1.89
CA LEU A 136 7.77 -10.75 -0.77
C LEU A 136 9.17 -10.22 -0.41
N ASP A 137 9.37 -8.90 -0.48
CA ASP A 137 10.53 -8.21 0.09
C ASP A 137 10.14 -7.57 1.44
N ILE A 138 11.03 -7.58 2.43
CA ILE A 138 10.78 -7.03 3.77
C ILE A 138 11.98 -6.19 4.22
N HIS A 139 11.90 -4.87 4.07
CA HIS A 139 12.91 -3.95 4.58
C HIS A 139 12.54 -3.48 6.00
N ALA A 140 13.24 -4.02 7.00
CA ALA A 140 13.04 -3.69 8.41
C ALA A 140 14.38 -3.47 9.14
N ILE A 141 14.39 -2.52 10.07
CA ILE A 141 15.57 -2.08 10.83
C ILE A 141 15.28 -2.31 12.31
N ASP A 142 16.07 -3.12 13.01
CA ASP A 142 16.00 -3.19 14.48
C ASP A 142 16.72 -1.95 15.05
N THR A 143 15.94 -1.00 15.54
CA THR A 143 16.41 0.34 15.93
C THR A 143 16.92 0.41 17.36
N ARG A 144 16.87 -0.70 18.11
CA ARG A 144 17.48 -0.81 19.44
C ARG A 144 18.99 -0.56 19.32
N GLY A 145 19.54 0.15 20.30
CA GLY A 145 20.92 0.60 20.27
C GLY A 145 21.16 1.89 19.46
N GLY A 146 20.54 2.09 18.28
CA GLY A 146 20.67 3.36 17.54
C GLY A 146 20.30 3.35 16.05
N LEU A 147 20.18 4.56 15.47
CA LEU A 147 19.76 4.83 14.09
C LEU A 147 20.85 5.49 13.22
N LEU A 148 22.13 5.22 13.51
CA LEU A 148 23.27 5.73 12.75
C LEU A 148 23.72 4.72 11.68
N CYS A 149 22.87 4.54 10.65
CA CYS A 149 23.05 3.50 9.64
C CYS A 149 24.21 3.75 8.67
N CYS A 150 25.00 2.71 8.37
CA CYS A 150 26.07 2.75 7.39
C CYS A 150 25.51 2.91 5.96
N TYR A 151 26.32 3.47 5.05
CA TYR A 151 25.87 3.79 3.68
C TYR A 151 25.53 2.55 2.83
N ASP A 152 26.01 1.37 3.24
CA ASP A 152 25.64 0.06 2.68
C ASP A 152 24.24 -0.44 3.13
N LYS A 153 23.60 0.23 4.09
CA LYS A 153 22.30 -0.13 4.70
C LYS A 153 22.22 -1.51 5.38
N THR A 154 23.33 -2.18 5.68
CA THR A 154 23.28 -3.54 6.29
C THR A 154 23.30 -3.51 7.82
N GLN A 155 23.92 -2.50 8.41
CA GLN A 155 24.07 -2.35 9.86
C GLN A 155 23.96 -0.88 10.29
N CYS A 156 23.49 -0.65 11.50
CA CYS A 156 23.40 0.66 12.11
C CYS A 156 24.23 0.74 13.40
N LEU A 157 25.01 1.83 13.53
CA LEU A 157 25.91 2.03 14.65
C LEU A 157 25.10 2.22 15.94
N VAL A 158 25.24 1.23 16.80
CA VAL A 158 24.70 1.19 18.16
C VAL A 158 25.47 2.18 19.05
N ARG A 159 24.76 2.82 20.00
CA ARG A 159 25.35 3.76 20.97
C ARG A 159 26.36 3.05 21.88
N ASN A 160 27.49 3.71 22.15
CA ASN A 160 28.52 3.20 23.08
C ASN A 160 27.91 2.77 24.43
N GLY A 161 28.27 1.56 24.90
CA GLY A 161 27.82 1.03 26.19
C GLY A 161 26.59 0.11 26.11
N PHE A 162 25.99 -0.09 24.94
CA PHE A 162 24.93 -1.08 24.72
C PHE A 162 25.45 -2.54 24.77
N ASP A 163 26.77 -2.72 24.83
CA ASP A 163 27.49 -4.01 24.81
C ASP A 163 27.21 -4.92 26.02
N ASN A 164 26.47 -4.43 27.03
CA ASN A 164 26.24 -5.08 28.33
C ASN A 164 24.76 -5.31 28.67
N VAL A 165 23.84 -5.28 27.68
CA VAL A 165 22.41 -5.57 27.90
C VAL A 165 22.09 -7.01 27.48
N GLU A 166 21.29 -7.72 28.26
CA GLU A 166 20.78 -9.08 27.95
C GLU A 166 19.74 -9.11 26.79
N GLU A 167 19.83 -8.17 25.85
CA GLU A 167 18.94 -8.06 24.68
C GLU A 167 19.30 -9.10 23.62
N THR A 168 18.91 -10.35 23.90
CA THR A 168 19.08 -11.50 23.01
C THR A 168 18.54 -11.28 21.60
N THR A 169 19.14 -11.98 20.63
CA THR A 169 18.60 -12.15 19.27
C THR A 169 17.12 -12.56 19.34
N ARG A 170 16.24 -11.77 18.74
CA ARG A 170 14.79 -12.03 18.73
C ARG A 170 14.30 -12.51 17.37
N SER A 171 13.37 -13.46 17.36
CA SER A 171 12.64 -13.87 16.16
C SER A 171 11.43 -12.97 15.95
N LEU A 172 11.43 -12.24 14.84
CA LEU A 172 10.32 -11.40 14.39
C LEU A 172 9.72 -11.98 13.10
N TYR A 173 8.44 -11.68 12.88
CA TYR A 173 7.64 -12.20 11.76
C TYR A 173 6.79 -11.10 11.14
N LEU A 174 6.62 -11.12 9.82
CA LEU A 174 5.57 -10.37 9.15
C LEU A 174 4.31 -11.23 9.18
N LYS A 175 3.35 -10.81 9.99
CA LYS A 175 1.99 -11.35 10.01
C LYS A 175 1.15 -10.57 9.02
N TYR A 176 0.37 -11.25 8.19
CA TYR A 176 -0.42 -10.57 7.17
C TYR A 176 -1.78 -11.23 6.93
N ALA A 177 -2.72 -10.46 6.38
CA ALA A 177 -4.10 -10.85 6.10
C ALA A 177 -4.54 -10.26 4.75
N VAL A 178 -4.70 -11.10 3.74
CA VAL A 178 -5.18 -10.71 2.41
C VAL A 178 -6.65 -11.06 2.23
N ARG A 179 -7.41 -10.15 1.62
CA ARG A 179 -8.81 -10.36 1.24
C ARG A 179 -8.94 -10.32 -0.27
N TRP A 180 -9.67 -11.27 -0.83
CA TRP A 180 -9.81 -11.44 -2.27
C TRP A 180 -11.20 -12.02 -2.64
N VAL A 181 -11.53 -11.95 -3.92
CA VAL A 181 -12.70 -12.59 -4.54
C VAL A 181 -12.27 -13.33 -5.79
N ASP A 182 -12.98 -14.37 -6.19
CA ASP A 182 -12.82 -14.97 -7.52
C ASP A 182 -13.01 -13.89 -8.60
N TRP A 183 -12.23 -13.93 -9.69
CA TRP A 183 -12.30 -12.87 -10.70
C TRP A 183 -13.59 -12.94 -11.52
N ASP A 184 -14.21 -11.78 -11.72
CA ASP A 184 -15.31 -11.55 -12.64
C ASP A 184 -15.03 -10.28 -13.47
N SER A 185 -15.70 -10.18 -14.61
CA SER A 185 -15.75 -9.08 -15.58
C SER A 185 -16.02 -7.66 -15.04
N SER A 186 -16.29 -7.48 -13.74
CA SER A 186 -16.78 -6.25 -13.11
C SER A 186 -15.70 -5.38 -12.39
N VAL A 187 -14.39 -5.59 -12.64
CA VAL A 187 -13.29 -5.33 -11.67
C VAL A 187 -11.99 -4.71 -12.32
N VAL A 188 -11.16 -3.83 -11.66
CA VAL A 188 -10.06 -3.01 -12.32
C VAL A 188 -8.82 -2.43 -11.45
N PRO A 189 -7.53 -2.31 -11.94
CA PRO A 189 -6.24 -2.05 -11.14
C PRO A 189 -5.23 -0.83 -11.43
N SER A 190 -4.14 -0.53 -10.61
CA SER A 190 -3.24 0.73 -10.68
C SER A 190 -1.86 0.91 -9.83
N LYS A 191 -1.19 2.14 -9.71
CA LYS A 191 0.28 2.53 -9.29
C LYS A 191 0.58 4.08 -8.89
N LEU A 192 1.71 4.77 -8.41
CA LEU A 192 3.08 4.60 -7.68
C LEU A 192 3.90 5.92 -7.12
N GLU A 193 5.30 6.09 -7.13
CA GLU A 193 6.19 6.94 -6.18
C GLU A 193 7.54 7.74 -6.58
N TYR A 194 8.13 8.63 -5.68
CA TYR A 194 9.61 8.97 -5.42
C TYR A 194 10.07 9.51 -3.96
N GLU A 195 11.16 10.34 -3.76
CA GLU A 195 11.92 10.72 -2.48
C GLU A 195 12.00 12.27 -2.04
N VAL A 196 12.70 12.68 -0.94
CA VAL A 196 12.75 14.06 -0.31
C VAL A 196 14.14 14.57 0.23
N LYS A 197 14.30 15.89 0.52
CA LYS A 197 15.48 16.54 1.18
C LYS A 197 15.11 17.73 2.11
N ALA A 198 16.03 18.18 2.97
CA ALA A 198 15.85 19.23 4.00
C ALA A 198 16.13 20.69 3.52
N CYS A 199 15.68 21.70 4.29
CA CYS A 199 15.76 23.13 3.96
C CYS A 199 16.94 23.89 4.59
N LYS A 200 16.99 25.22 4.39
CA LYS A 200 17.98 26.13 5.00
C LYS A 200 17.33 26.97 6.12
N PRO A 201 18.10 27.53 7.09
CA PRO A 201 17.52 28.12 8.31
C PRO A 201 16.77 29.45 8.15
N ASN A 202 17.02 30.22 7.08
CA ASN A 202 16.57 31.62 6.96
C ASN A 202 15.69 31.85 5.72
N GLY A 203 14.55 31.16 5.60
CA GLY A 203 13.59 31.41 4.51
C GLY A 203 12.26 30.67 4.68
N ASP A 204 11.20 31.45 4.92
CA ASP A 204 9.79 31.03 5.06
C ASP A 204 9.51 29.86 6.04
N ARG A 205 8.25 29.41 6.10
CA ARG A 205 7.85 28.24 6.91
C ARG A 205 8.60 27.01 6.39
N CYS A 206 9.26 26.28 7.28
CA CYS A 206 10.13 25.14 6.94
C CYS A 206 9.34 23.91 6.45
N VAL A 207 8.79 23.99 5.23
CA VAL A 207 8.04 22.94 4.54
C VAL A 207 8.69 22.68 3.18
N ASP A 208 9.24 21.49 2.97
CA ASP A 208 9.68 21.05 1.64
C ASP A 208 8.47 20.59 0.83
N VAL A 209 7.87 21.55 0.12
CA VAL A 209 6.89 21.27 -0.93
C VAL A 209 7.64 20.70 -2.14
N LYS A 210 7.18 19.57 -2.69
CA LYS A 210 7.51 19.18 -4.08
C LYS A 210 6.25 18.79 -4.83
N LYS A 211 6.19 19.24 -6.08
CA LYS A 211 5.15 18.87 -7.04
C LYS A 211 5.72 17.94 -8.10
N LYS A 212 4.93 16.97 -8.55
CA LYS A 212 5.28 16.03 -9.62
C LYS A 212 4.08 15.85 -10.54
N SER A 213 4.21 16.29 -11.78
CA SER A 213 3.21 16.08 -12.81
C SER A 213 3.25 14.63 -13.33
N LEU A 214 2.06 14.03 -13.45
CA LEU A 214 1.78 12.71 -14.02
C LEU A 214 0.82 12.92 -15.20
N MET A 215 1.28 12.64 -16.42
CA MET A 215 0.39 12.58 -17.57
C MET A 215 -0.31 11.22 -17.58
N MET A 216 -1.65 11.23 -17.58
CA MET A 216 -2.47 10.02 -17.61
C MET A 216 -2.32 9.30 -18.95
N PRO A 217 -1.85 8.04 -19.00
CA PRO A 217 -1.61 7.35 -20.27
C PRO A 217 -2.86 6.67 -20.85
N PHE A 218 -4.04 6.94 -20.29
CA PHE A 218 -5.32 6.33 -20.66
C PHE A 218 -6.52 7.12 -20.08
N ASN A 219 -7.71 6.83 -20.58
CA ASN A 219 -8.99 7.28 -19.99
C ASN A 219 -9.36 6.36 -18.80
N GLY A 220 -10.04 6.91 -17.79
CA GLY A 220 -10.57 6.13 -16.67
C GLY A 220 -11.26 7.00 -15.61
N TYR A 221 -11.44 6.44 -14.40
CA TYR A 221 -12.07 7.10 -13.26
C TYR A 221 -11.26 6.81 -11.99
N ILE A 222 -10.81 7.84 -11.27
CA ILE A 222 -10.11 7.67 -9.99
C ILE A 222 -11.13 7.39 -8.89
N VAL A 223 -10.99 6.25 -8.21
CA VAL A 223 -11.96 5.72 -7.22
C VAL A 223 -11.37 5.53 -5.82
N TYR A 224 -10.04 5.71 -5.69
CA TYR A 224 -9.32 5.69 -4.42
C TYR A 224 -8.04 6.51 -4.57
N GLY A 225 -7.58 7.11 -3.47
CA GLY A 225 -6.24 7.68 -3.36
C GLY A 225 -5.67 7.55 -1.95
N ALA A 226 -4.39 7.23 -1.81
CA ALA A 226 -3.67 7.32 -0.55
C ALA A 226 -2.17 7.54 -0.80
N ALA A 227 -1.54 8.37 0.03
CA ALA A 227 -0.10 8.55 0.00
C ALA A 227 0.60 7.64 1.03
N HIS A 228 1.91 7.49 0.85
CA HIS A 228 2.84 6.95 1.84
C HIS A 228 3.90 8.02 2.08
N GLU A 229 4.01 8.45 3.33
CA GLU A 229 5.02 9.37 3.81
C GLU A 229 5.66 8.78 5.08
N HIS A 230 6.95 9.04 5.26
CA HIS A 230 7.71 8.67 6.46
C HIS A 230 7.81 9.85 7.44
N ALA A 231 8.27 9.59 8.66
CA ALA A 231 8.37 10.57 9.74
C ALA A 231 8.99 11.91 9.26
N GLY A 232 8.18 12.98 9.31
CA GLY A 232 8.46 14.26 8.66
C GLY A 232 7.37 14.68 7.67
N GLY A 233 6.61 13.74 7.11
CA GLY A 233 5.46 14.04 6.24
C GLY A 233 4.42 14.91 6.94
N ILE A 234 3.87 15.88 6.21
CA ILE A 234 2.76 16.76 6.63
C ILE A 234 1.47 16.38 5.89
N GLY A 235 1.57 15.71 4.74
CA GLY A 235 0.45 15.32 3.90
C GLY A 235 0.71 15.58 2.41
N ALA A 236 0.07 14.77 1.59
CA ALA A 236 0.15 14.82 0.15
C ALA A 236 -1.22 15.05 -0.48
N ALA A 237 -1.25 15.61 -1.68
CA ALA A 237 -2.49 15.85 -2.42
C ALA A 237 -2.32 15.59 -3.92
N LEU A 238 -3.42 15.21 -4.56
CA LEU A 238 -3.56 15.01 -5.99
C LEU A 238 -4.51 16.07 -6.54
N TYR A 239 -4.04 16.83 -7.53
CA TYR A 239 -4.79 17.87 -8.22
C TYR A 239 -4.85 17.62 -9.72
N ARG A 240 -5.79 18.25 -10.43
CA ARG A 240 -5.66 18.52 -11.88
C ARG A 240 -4.69 19.68 -12.14
N GLU A 241 -4.39 19.92 -13.41
CA GLU A 241 -3.54 21.02 -13.89
C GLU A 241 -4.11 22.43 -13.61
N ASP A 242 -5.43 22.58 -13.51
CA ASP A 242 -6.12 23.83 -13.15
C ASP A 242 -6.16 24.10 -11.62
N GLY A 243 -5.78 23.12 -10.81
CA GLY A 243 -5.83 23.17 -9.35
C GLY A 243 -7.06 22.52 -8.70
N GLU A 244 -7.98 21.88 -9.44
CA GLU A 244 -9.05 21.08 -8.85
C GLU A 244 -8.46 19.96 -7.98
N GLY A 245 -8.83 19.90 -6.70
CA GLY A 245 -8.36 18.89 -5.76
C GLY A 245 -9.14 17.58 -5.87
N ILE A 246 -8.46 16.49 -6.23
CA ILE A 246 -9.04 15.15 -6.40
C ILE A 246 -8.98 14.35 -5.09
N CYS A 247 -7.86 14.44 -4.35
CA CYS A 247 -7.64 13.70 -3.12
C CYS A 247 -6.58 14.36 -2.24
N THR A 248 -6.77 14.33 -0.92
CA THR A 248 -5.77 14.75 0.08
C THR A 248 -5.56 13.64 1.10
N SER A 249 -4.32 13.17 1.23
CA SER A 249 -3.90 12.08 2.10
C SER A 249 -3.00 12.60 3.21
N MET A 250 -3.55 12.69 4.42
CA MET A 250 -2.91 13.26 5.61
C MET A 250 -2.32 12.17 6.52
N PRO A 251 -1.16 12.42 7.16
CA PRO A 251 -0.55 11.50 8.10
C PRO A 251 -1.24 11.47 9.47
N LYS A 252 -1.30 10.27 10.05
CA LYS A 252 -1.80 9.97 11.39
C LYS A 252 -0.58 9.65 12.26
N TYR A 253 -0.06 10.66 12.96
CA TYR A 253 1.05 10.47 13.88
C TYR A 253 0.64 9.73 15.15
N GLY A 254 1.57 9.01 15.75
CA GLY A 254 1.42 8.45 17.10
C GLY A 254 1.55 9.52 18.20
N ASN A 255 1.13 9.16 19.41
CA ASN A 255 1.05 10.03 20.59
C ASN A 255 1.34 9.32 21.93
N GLY A 256 1.97 8.16 21.90
CA GLY A 256 2.45 7.40 23.07
C GLY A 256 3.49 6.37 22.63
N ASP A 257 3.78 5.36 23.44
CA ASP A 257 4.86 4.39 23.15
C ASP A 257 4.34 3.01 22.69
N GLU A 258 3.04 2.76 22.85
CA GLU A 258 2.36 1.52 22.47
C GLU A 258 2.46 1.21 20.95
N PRO A 259 2.53 -0.07 20.55
CA PRO A 259 2.47 -0.47 19.13
C PRO A 259 1.28 0.13 18.38
N GLY A 260 1.58 0.78 17.25
CA GLY A 260 0.60 1.49 16.43
C GLY A 260 0.20 2.86 16.99
N LYS A 261 0.85 3.38 18.02
CA LYS A 261 0.65 4.73 18.57
C LYS A 261 1.96 5.48 18.80
N GLU A 262 3.07 5.04 18.22
CA GLU A 262 4.43 5.50 18.52
C GLU A 262 4.65 7.00 18.20
N ALA A 263 4.96 7.78 19.24
CA ALA A 263 5.18 9.21 19.14
C ALA A 263 6.31 9.56 18.17
N GLY A 264 6.05 10.51 17.26
CA GLY A 264 6.99 10.91 16.20
C GLY A 264 6.96 10.04 14.94
N TYR A 265 6.31 8.87 14.97
CA TYR A 265 6.12 8.01 13.79
C TYR A 265 4.77 8.27 13.12
N ILE A 266 4.72 8.09 11.80
CA ILE A 266 3.46 8.03 11.06
C ILE A 266 2.94 6.59 11.17
N VAL A 267 1.84 6.41 11.89
CA VAL A 267 1.20 5.10 12.14
C VAL A 267 -0.04 4.89 11.27
N GLY A 268 -0.22 5.73 10.25
CA GLY A 268 -1.29 5.66 9.27
C GLY A 268 -1.35 6.87 8.34
N MET A 269 -2.06 6.72 7.22
CA MET A 269 -2.41 7.79 6.28
C MET A 269 -3.94 7.81 6.06
N SER A 270 -4.53 8.93 5.63
CA SER A 270 -5.95 9.01 5.31
C SER A 270 -6.23 8.64 3.84
N SER A 271 -6.84 7.49 3.61
CA SER A 271 -7.31 7.09 2.28
C SER A 271 -8.52 7.93 1.85
N CYS A 272 -8.47 8.46 0.62
CA CYS A 272 -9.59 9.05 -0.10
C CYS A 272 -10.41 7.96 -0.79
N TYR A 273 -11.73 8.13 -0.75
CA TYR A 273 -12.70 7.39 -1.56
C TYR A 273 -13.59 8.43 -2.26
N PRO A 274 -13.11 9.09 -3.34
CA PRO A 274 -13.87 10.13 -4.02
C PRO A 274 -15.00 9.52 -4.86
N GLU A 275 -16.04 10.31 -5.11
CA GLU A 275 -16.97 10.02 -6.22
C GLU A 275 -16.17 9.88 -7.53
N PRO A 276 -16.42 8.87 -8.38
CA PRO A 276 -15.45 8.43 -9.40
C PRO A 276 -14.97 9.53 -10.36
N VAL A 277 -13.76 10.06 -10.12
CA VAL A 277 -13.25 11.25 -10.81
C VAL A 277 -12.74 10.88 -12.20
N LYS A 278 -13.51 11.22 -13.22
CA LYS A 278 -13.15 10.95 -14.63
C LYS A 278 -11.85 11.67 -15.01
N VAL A 279 -10.96 10.93 -15.66
CA VAL A 279 -9.66 11.38 -16.18
C VAL A 279 -9.44 10.88 -17.61
N SER A 280 -8.71 11.65 -18.40
CA SER A 280 -8.53 11.43 -19.85
C SER A 280 -7.08 11.12 -20.23
N SER A 281 -6.89 10.38 -21.32
CA SER A 281 -5.57 10.11 -21.89
C SER A 281 -4.91 11.41 -22.36
N GLY A 282 -3.70 11.69 -21.87
CA GLY A 282 -2.96 12.93 -22.10
C GLY A 282 -3.25 14.05 -21.08
N GLU A 283 -4.21 13.86 -20.17
CA GLU A 283 -4.49 14.81 -19.09
C GLU A 283 -3.34 14.83 -18.06
N THR A 284 -2.94 16.02 -17.61
CA THR A 284 -1.90 16.18 -16.59
C THR A 284 -2.53 16.30 -15.19
N LEU A 285 -2.21 15.36 -14.32
CA LEU A 285 -2.45 15.47 -12.88
C LEU A 285 -1.18 15.95 -12.17
N THR A 286 -1.33 16.68 -11.08
CA THR A 286 -0.22 17.14 -10.24
C THR A 286 -0.31 16.53 -8.85
N LEU A 287 0.67 15.69 -8.51
CA LEU A 287 0.92 15.27 -7.14
C LEU A 287 1.70 16.35 -6.41
N GLU A 288 1.30 16.66 -5.17
CA GLU A 288 2.02 17.51 -4.23
C GLU A 288 2.32 16.72 -2.96
N PHE A 289 3.51 16.90 -2.42
CA PHE A 289 3.96 16.25 -1.19
C PHE A 289 4.65 17.27 -0.29
N ASN A 290 4.15 17.41 0.93
CA ASN A 290 4.58 18.43 1.87
C ASN A 290 5.28 17.75 3.04
N TYR A 291 6.56 18.06 3.26
CA TYR A 291 7.34 17.56 4.38
C TYR A 291 7.77 18.68 5.31
N SER A 292 7.78 18.43 6.61
CA SER A 292 8.55 19.23 7.55
C SER A 292 10.01 19.21 7.13
N SER A 293 10.65 20.38 7.19
CA SER A 293 12.09 20.54 6.99
C SER A 293 12.74 21.35 8.11
N ALA A 294 12.01 21.58 9.21
CA ALA A 294 12.51 22.20 10.43
C ALA A 294 13.65 21.41 11.10
N VAL A 295 13.74 20.10 10.81
CA VAL A 295 14.91 19.26 11.05
C VAL A 295 15.28 18.50 9.77
N GLY A 296 16.49 17.94 9.74
CA GLY A 296 16.92 17.08 8.64
C GLY A 296 16.28 15.70 8.74
N HIS A 297 15.45 15.33 7.75
CA HIS A 297 14.89 13.99 7.62
C HIS A 297 15.71 13.16 6.62
N THR A 298 15.79 11.84 6.85
CA THR A 298 16.48 10.86 5.97
C THR A 298 15.59 9.64 5.77
N GLY A 299 15.71 8.96 4.63
CA GLY A 299 14.85 7.81 4.29
C GLY A 299 13.37 8.22 4.19
N VAL A 300 13.06 9.14 3.27
CA VAL A 300 11.79 9.87 3.22
C VAL A 300 11.10 9.72 1.86
N MET A 301 9.80 9.45 1.89
CA MET A 301 9.05 8.77 0.83
C MET A 301 7.85 9.59 0.31
N ARG A 302 7.45 9.34 -0.93
CA ARG A 302 6.41 10.09 -1.65
C ARG A 302 5.68 9.18 -2.67
N LEU A 303 5.10 8.04 -2.23
CA LEU A 303 4.08 7.33 -3.04
C LEU A 303 2.81 8.16 -3.07
N PHE A 304 2.11 8.15 -4.21
CA PHE A 304 0.66 8.29 -4.21
C PHE A 304 0.05 7.09 -4.94
N TYR A 305 -0.54 6.18 -4.16
CA TYR A 305 -1.46 5.21 -4.72
C TYR A 305 -2.71 5.94 -5.18
N ILE A 306 -3.07 5.77 -6.45
CA ILE A 306 -4.41 6.02 -6.97
C ILE A 306 -4.97 4.69 -7.45
N LEU A 307 -6.27 4.41 -7.28
CA LEU A 307 -6.94 3.33 -8.04
C LEU A 307 -7.77 3.96 -9.15
N VAL A 308 -7.62 3.42 -10.38
CA VAL A 308 -8.23 4.00 -11.58
C VAL A 308 -9.00 2.91 -12.32
N ALA A 309 -10.33 3.02 -12.32
CA ALA A 309 -11.22 2.13 -13.04
C ALA A 309 -11.32 2.50 -14.52
N GLN A 310 -11.47 1.49 -15.39
CA GLN A 310 -11.59 1.65 -16.84
C GLN A 310 -13.02 2.02 -17.25
N GLN A 311 -13.98 1.44 -16.56
CA GLN A 311 -15.40 1.70 -16.69
C GLN A 311 -15.97 1.88 -15.29
N LEU A 312 -17.08 2.61 -15.19
CA LEU A 312 -17.95 2.54 -14.03
C LEU A 312 -18.88 1.34 -14.20
N PRO A 313 -19.45 0.80 -13.11
CA PRO A 313 -20.47 -0.23 -13.22
C PRO A 313 -21.64 0.26 -14.08
N GLU A 314 -22.19 -0.62 -14.92
CA GLU A 314 -23.53 -0.43 -15.47
C GLU A 314 -24.50 -0.21 -14.29
N PRO A 315 -25.37 0.82 -14.31
CA PRO A 315 -26.35 0.99 -13.24
C PRO A 315 -27.31 -0.20 -13.26
N GLU A 316 -27.44 -0.91 -12.13
CA GLU A 316 -28.31 -2.09 -12.04
C GLU A 316 -29.71 -1.77 -12.57
N SER A 317 -30.18 -2.60 -13.50
CA SER A 317 -31.36 -2.32 -14.32
C SER A 317 -32.65 -2.44 -13.50
N SER A 318 -33.02 -1.32 -12.86
CA SER A 318 -34.26 -1.11 -12.10
C SER A 318 -34.51 -2.10 -10.96
N LEU A 319 -34.13 -1.69 -9.74
CA LEU A 319 -35.02 -1.92 -8.62
C LEU A 319 -36.43 -1.42 -9.00
N PRO A 320 -37.51 -2.23 -8.84
CA PRO A 320 -38.85 -1.82 -9.22
C PRO A 320 -39.25 -0.50 -8.54
N ALA A 321 -39.94 0.38 -9.28
CA ALA A 321 -40.24 1.74 -8.84
C ALA A 321 -41.22 1.79 -7.66
N LEU A 322 -40.70 1.62 -6.44
CA LEU A 322 -41.43 1.62 -5.17
C LEU A 322 -41.06 2.82 -4.27
N PHE A 323 -40.10 3.64 -4.70
CA PHE A 323 -39.60 4.81 -3.96
C PHE A 323 -39.79 6.13 -4.72
N GLN A 324 -40.98 6.37 -5.28
CA GLN A 324 -41.48 7.75 -5.49
C GLN A 324 -42.33 8.18 -4.29
N ALA A 325 -41.67 8.32 -3.13
CA ALA A 325 -42.28 8.92 -1.96
C ALA A 325 -42.36 10.44 -2.16
N HIS A 326 -43.55 10.94 -2.48
CA HIS A 326 -43.81 12.36 -2.68
C HIS A 326 -43.58 13.14 -1.36
N GLU A 327 -42.90 14.29 -1.42
CA GLU A 327 -42.69 15.12 -0.22
C GLU A 327 -44.01 15.53 0.45
N LYS A 328 -44.20 15.13 1.71
CA LYS A 328 -44.73 15.95 2.82
C LYS A 328 -44.63 15.24 4.17
N ASP A 329 -44.47 16.07 5.20
CA ASP A 329 -44.53 15.81 6.65
C ASP A 329 -43.65 14.69 7.25
N VAL A 330 -42.76 15.11 8.17
CA VAL A 330 -41.82 14.23 8.89
C VAL A 330 -42.54 13.44 9.99
N SER A 331 -43.25 12.39 9.58
CA SER A 331 -43.91 11.42 10.46
C SER A 331 -42.93 10.37 11.00
N PHE A 332 -43.28 9.70 12.10
CA PHE A 332 -42.54 8.57 12.70
C PHE A 332 -42.15 7.47 11.68
N LEU A 333 -42.93 7.31 10.62
CA LEU A 333 -42.67 6.41 9.50
C LEU A 333 -41.36 6.72 8.74
N SER A 334 -40.91 7.98 8.68
CA SER A 334 -39.66 8.33 7.99
C SER A 334 -38.41 7.87 8.75
N PHE A 335 -38.44 7.94 10.09
CA PHE A 335 -37.42 7.33 10.94
C PHE A 335 -37.40 5.82 10.77
N LEU A 336 -38.57 5.18 10.74
CA LEU A 336 -38.65 3.73 10.58
C LEU A 336 -38.13 3.28 9.20
N ALA A 337 -38.52 3.97 8.13
CA ALA A 337 -37.95 3.78 6.79
C ALA A 337 -36.44 4.00 6.74
N ALA A 338 -35.92 5.06 7.36
CA ALA A 338 -34.47 5.31 7.45
C ALA A 338 -33.74 4.19 8.19
N THR A 339 -34.28 3.68 9.31
CA THR A 339 -33.68 2.54 10.02
C THR A 339 -33.71 1.25 9.21
N VAL A 340 -34.76 1.00 8.41
CA VAL A 340 -34.82 -0.14 7.49
C VAL A 340 -33.79 0.00 6.37
N VAL A 341 -33.64 1.18 5.76
CA VAL A 341 -32.61 1.44 4.74
C VAL A 341 -31.21 1.23 5.31
N VAL A 342 -30.90 1.78 6.49
CA VAL A 342 -29.60 1.57 7.16
C VAL A 342 -29.37 0.09 7.48
N ALA A 343 -30.38 -0.63 7.97
CA ALA A 343 -30.28 -2.06 8.24
C ALA A 343 -30.03 -2.88 6.96
N VAL A 344 -30.70 -2.54 5.84
CA VAL A 344 -30.48 -3.18 4.54
C VAL A 344 -29.09 -2.88 4.00
N VAL A 345 -28.60 -1.65 4.07
CA VAL A 345 -27.22 -1.30 3.66
C VAL A 345 -26.18 -2.04 4.51
N VAL A 346 -26.37 -2.13 5.83
CA VAL A 346 -25.47 -2.88 6.72
C VAL A 346 -25.51 -4.38 6.43
N LEU A 347 -26.68 -4.96 6.15
CA LEU A 347 -26.81 -6.37 5.75
C LEU A 347 -26.16 -6.66 4.39
N ILE A 348 -26.32 -5.77 3.41
CA ILE A 348 -25.64 -5.90 2.11
C ILE A 348 -24.12 -5.80 2.30
N ALA A 349 -23.64 -4.84 3.10
CA ALA A 349 -22.22 -4.69 3.40
C ALA A 349 -21.63 -5.92 4.13
N ASP A 350 -22.36 -6.51 5.09
CA ASP A 350 -21.95 -7.75 5.77
C ASP A 350 -21.95 -8.96 4.82
N VAL A 351 -22.97 -9.09 3.96
CA VAL A 351 -23.02 -10.16 2.94
C VAL A 351 -21.89 -10.03 1.92
N VAL A 352 -21.59 -8.81 1.44
CA VAL A 352 -20.46 -8.56 0.54
C VAL A 352 -19.13 -8.79 1.24
N TYR A 353 -18.97 -8.38 2.51
CA TYR A 353 -17.76 -8.64 3.28
C TYR A 353 -17.53 -10.14 3.52
N ARG A 354 -18.58 -10.91 3.82
CA ARG A 354 -18.52 -12.37 4.00
C ARG A 354 -18.35 -13.15 2.69
N ARG A 355 -18.57 -12.53 1.53
CA ARG A 355 -18.24 -13.10 0.20
C ARG A 355 -16.76 -12.94 -0.17
N GLN A 356 -15.98 -12.17 0.60
CA GLN A 356 -14.53 -12.09 0.40
C GLN A 356 -13.86 -13.29 1.06
N ASN A 357 -13.09 -14.03 0.28
CA ASN A 357 -12.13 -14.99 0.79
C ASN A 357 -11.06 -14.24 1.59
N ARG A 358 -10.58 -14.83 2.69
CA ARG A 358 -9.51 -14.29 3.52
C ARG A 358 -8.47 -15.36 3.81
N GLU A 359 -7.22 -14.98 3.68
CA GLU A 359 -6.06 -15.82 3.96
C GLU A 359 -5.12 -15.06 4.91
N ASP A 360 -4.71 -15.70 6.00
CA ASP A 360 -3.82 -15.15 7.00
C ASP A 360 -2.47 -15.88 6.95
N GLY A 361 -1.37 -15.15 6.79
CA GLY A 361 -0.03 -15.70 6.65
C GLY A 361 0.98 -15.16 7.65
N TYR A 362 2.10 -15.86 7.79
CA TYR A 362 3.23 -15.52 8.66
C TYR A 362 4.54 -15.84 7.95
N GLN A 363 5.47 -14.88 7.92
CA GLN A 363 6.80 -15.05 7.30
C GLN A 363 7.89 -14.55 8.24
N SER A 364 9.02 -15.26 8.35
CA SER A 364 10.10 -14.87 9.26
C SER A 364 10.93 -13.71 8.69
N LEU A 365 11.26 -12.72 9.53
CA LEU A 365 12.27 -11.70 9.22
C LEU A 365 13.69 -12.22 9.49
N SER A 366 13.86 -13.40 10.09
CA SER A 366 15.16 -13.99 10.40
C SER A 366 15.50 -15.10 9.41
N THR A 367 16.61 -14.90 8.68
CA THR A 367 17.23 -15.84 7.74
C THR A 367 18.32 -16.66 8.41
#